data_AF-A0A382QZF0-F1
#
_entry.id   AF-A0A382QZF0-F1
#
_cell.length_a   1.000
_cell.length_b   1.000
_cell.length_c   1.000
_cell.angle_alpha   90.00
_cell.angle_beta   90.00
_cell.angle_gamma   90.00
#
_symmetry.space_group_name_H-M   'P 1'
#
loop_
_entity.id
_entity.type
_entity.pdbx_description
1 polymer ?
#
loop_
_entity_poly.entity_id
_entity_poly.type
_entity_poly.pdbx_seq_one_letter_code
_entity_poly.pdbx_strand_id
1 'polypeptide(L)'
;MTVLSRKLYPVISNETRGMSKKRIAILDYGLGNIRSIHNALIHQGGNPLVTRNKDNILEASGLILPGVGAFPHGMQNLNDYGLVPVIEKYVATGKPVMGICLGMQMLMEFSEEHHWCEGLGFIKGGVKRLPLQLSEDNRLPHVG
;
A
#
# COMPACT_ATOMS: atom_id res chain seq x y z
N MET A 1 3.42 -48.82 19.65
CA MET A 1 2.56 -48.01 18.75
C MET A 1 1.96 -46.90 19.62
N THR A 2 2.68 -45.84 19.98
CA THR A 2 3.18 -44.72 19.16
C THR A 2 2.05 -44.01 18.40
N VAL A 3 1.51 -42.93 18.98
CA VAL A 3 1.46 -41.52 18.46
C VAL A 3 1.04 -40.67 19.69
N LEU A 4 1.83 -39.85 20.40
CA LEU A 4 2.70 -38.70 20.09
C LEU A 4 2.02 -37.46 19.45
N SER A 5 2.04 -36.39 20.26
CA SER A 5 1.98 -34.95 19.93
C SER A 5 0.61 -34.28 19.69
N ARG A 6 -0.01 -33.83 20.80
CA ARG A 6 -0.59 -32.48 20.81
C ARG A 6 0.58 -31.50 20.75
N LYS A 7 0.84 -30.88 19.59
CA LYS A 7 1.67 -29.67 19.53
C LYS A 7 0.94 -28.58 20.33
N LEU A 8 1.36 -28.39 21.57
CA LEU A 8 1.18 -27.13 22.27
C LEU A 8 1.81 -26.05 21.39
N TYR A 9 1.01 -25.13 20.88
CA TYR A 9 1.53 -23.85 20.41
C TYR A 9 2.19 -23.19 21.63
N PRO A 10 3.46 -22.79 21.56
CA PRO A 10 4.06 -22.05 22.66
C PRO A 10 3.26 -20.77 22.88
N VAL A 11 2.78 -20.61 24.11
CA VAL A 11 2.33 -19.33 24.66
C VAL A 11 3.47 -18.35 24.39
N ILE A 12 3.20 -17.38 23.51
CA ILE A 12 4.17 -16.36 23.16
C ILE A 12 4.34 -15.52 24.43
N SER A 13 5.45 -15.74 25.13
CA SER A 13 5.86 -14.93 26.27
C SER A 13 5.98 -13.48 25.80
N ASN A 14 5.25 -12.58 26.49
CA ASN A 14 5.43 -11.14 26.37
C ASN A 14 6.82 -10.76 26.88
N GLU A 15 7.83 -10.95 26.04
CA GLU A 15 9.08 -10.22 26.16
C GLU A 15 8.88 -8.89 25.45
N THR A 16 8.57 -7.86 26.25
CA THR A 16 8.69 -6.45 25.92
C THR A 16 10.16 -6.12 25.64
N ARG A 17 10.72 -6.64 24.54
CA ARG A 17 11.87 -5.98 23.90
C ARG A 17 11.40 -4.60 23.51
N GLY A 18 12.13 -3.57 23.94
CA GLY A 18 11.83 -2.16 23.64
C GLY A 18 11.67 -1.91 22.14
N MET A 19 10.47 -2.15 21.63
CA MET A 19 10.07 -1.78 20.29
C MET A 19 9.58 -0.35 20.42
N SER A 20 10.47 0.60 20.11
CA SER A 20 10.01 1.86 19.54
C SER A 20 8.92 1.52 18.54
N LYS A 21 7.69 1.97 18.80
CA LYS A 21 6.50 1.59 18.03
C LYS A 21 6.77 2.00 16.57
N LYS A 22 7.19 1.05 15.73
CA LYS A 22 7.71 1.29 14.38
C LYS A 22 6.72 2.16 13.62
N ARG A 23 7.12 3.38 13.27
CA ARG A 23 6.26 4.37 12.62
C ARG A 23 5.98 3.95 11.18
N ILE A 24 4.71 3.92 10.79
CA ILE A 24 4.27 3.59 9.44
C ILE A 24 3.73 4.88 8.82
N ALA A 25 4.40 5.40 7.79
CA ALA A 25 3.89 6.55 7.05
C ALA A 25 2.74 6.10 6.14
N ILE A 26 1.61 6.80 6.20
CA ILE A 26 0.52 6.70 5.22
C ILE A 26 0.60 7.95 4.36
N LEU A 27 0.85 7.79 3.07
CA LEU A 27 1.06 8.92 2.18
C LEU A 27 -0.25 9.68 1.95
N ASP A 28 -0.29 10.96 2.30
CA ASP A 28 -1.41 11.84 2.01
C ASP A 28 -1.13 12.70 0.78
N TYR A 29 -1.54 12.19 -0.37
CA TYR A 29 -1.46 12.86 -1.66
C TYR A 29 -2.87 13.18 -2.20
N GLY A 30 -3.85 13.31 -1.30
CA GLY A 30 -5.23 13.67 -1.65
C GLY A 30 -6.12 12.52 -2.15
N LEU A 31 -5.64 11.27 -2.16
CA LEU A 31 -6.42 10.11 -2.60
C LEU A 31 -6.37 8.95 -1.60
N GLY A 32 -7.43 8.14 -1.63
CA GLY A 32 -7.57 6.93 -0.84
C GLY A 32 -8.39 7.09 0.43
N ASN A 33 -8.81 5.96 1.00
CA ASN A 33 -9.52 5.94 2.28
C ASN A 33 -8.53 5.95 3.46
N ILE A 34 -7.85 7.08 3.65
CA ILE A 34 -6.80 7.26 4.66
C ILE A 34 -7.32 6.96 6.07
N ARG A 35 -8.54 7.40 6.39
CA ARG A 35 -9.13 7.21 7.73
C ARG A 35 -9.29 5.73 8.08
N SER A 36 -9.81 4.92 7.17
CA SER A 36 -9.96 3.48 7.42
C SER A 36 -8.61 2.78 7.58
N ILE A 37 -7.63 3.12 6.74
CA ILE A 37 -6.27 2.54 6.83
C ILE A 37 -5.61 2.92 8.17
N HIS A 38 -5.68 4.21 8.54
CA HIS A 38 -5.17 4.70 9.81
C HIS A 38 -5.81 3.95 10.99
N ASN A 39 -7.15 3.85 11.01
CA ASN A 39 -7.86 3.18 12.09
C ASN A 39 -7.56 1.68 12.14
N ALA A 40 -7.42 1.01 11.00
CA ALA A 40 -7.02 -0.39 10.94
C ALA A 40 -5.63 -0.60 11.56
N LEU A 41 -4.66 0.28 11.25
CA LEU A 41 -3.32 0.20 11.84
C LEU A 41 -3.33 0.48 13.35
N ILE A 42 -4.08 1.48 13.82
CA ILE A 42 -4.26 1.72 15.26
C ILE A 42 -4.86 0.49 15.94
N HIS A 43 -5.90 -0.10 15.36
CA HIS A 43 -6.58 -1.27 15.90
C HIS A 43 -5.64 -2.49 16.01
N GLN A 44 -4.70 -2.64 15.08
CA GLN A 44 -3.64 -3.67 15.13
C GLN A 44 -2.45 -3.28 16.02
N GLY A 45 -2.55 -2.21 16.82
CA GLY A 45 -1.48 -1.78 17.72
C GLY A 45 -0.31 -1.10 17.02
N GLY A 46 -0.47 -0.64 15.78
CA GLY A 46 0.54 0.08 15.00
C GLY A 46 0.72 1.56 15.40
N ASN A 47 1.68 2.22 14.74
CA ASN A 47 1.97 3.65 14.91
C ASN A 47 1.87 4.38 13.55
N PRO A 48 0.66 4.54 13.00
CA PRO A 48 0.48 5.23 11.73
C PRO A 48 0.74 6.73 11.85
N LEU A 49 1.35 7.31 10.84
CA LEU A 49 1.47 8.75 10.63
C LEU A 49 0.98 9.08 9.24
N VAL A 50 -0.14 9.81 9.14
CA VAL A 50 -0.59 10.38 7.86
C VAL A 50 0.29 11.58 7.54
N THR A 51 0.97 11.56 6.40
CA THR A 51 1.93 12.63 6.07
C THR A 51 2.21 12.73 4.58
N ARG A 52 2.61 13.94 4.18
CA ARG A 52 3.26 14.23 2.89
C ARG A 52 4.61 14.92 3.08
N ASN A 53 5.06 15.08 4.33
CA ASN A 53 6.35 15.67 4.63
C ASN A 53 7.46 14.64 4.35
N LYS A 54 8.43 15.06 3.54
CA LYS A 54 9.54 14.23 3.07
C LYS A 54 10.32 13.57 4.21
N ASP A 55 10.65 14.31 5.26
CA ASP A 55 11.52 13.81 6.32
C ASP A 55 10.80 12.72 7.13
N ASN A 56 9.53 12.95 7.45
CA ASN A 56 8.67 11.94 8.07
C ASN A 56 8.55 10.66 7.24
N ILE A 57 8.48 10.78 5.92
CA ILE A 57 8.43 9.62 5.01
C ILE A 57 9.75 8.84 5.09
N LEU A 58 10.89 9.51 4.94
CA LEU A 58 12.21 8.87 4.91
C LEU A 58 12.59 8.22 6.26
N GLU A 59 12.17 8.81 7.36
CA GLU A 59 12.39 8.28 8.71
C GLU A 59 11.50 7.07 9.05
N ALA A 60 10.33 6.96 8.41
CA ALA A 60 9.37 5.90 8.71
C ALA A 60 9.97 4.50 8.52
N SER A 61 9.50 3.55 9.33
CA SER A 61 9.90 2.14 9.26
C SER A 61 9.12 1.34 8.20
N GLY A 62 7.99 1.88 7.74
CA GLY A 62 7.22 1.37 6.60
C GLY A 62 6.46 2.51 5.93
N LEU A 63 6.17 2.36 4.64
CA LEU A 63 5.39 3.31 3.85
C LEU A 63 4.17 2.63 3.23
N ILE A 64 3.01 3.25 3.38
CA ILE A 64 1.78 2.86 2.71
C ILE A 64 1.45 3.92 1.67
N LEU A 65 1.30 3.46 0.42
CA LEU A 65 0.73 4.22 -0.68
C LEU A 65 -0.75 3.80 -0.82
N PRO A 66 -1.69 4.56 -0.24
CA PRO A 66 -3.11 4.28 -0.45
C PRO A 66 -3.53 4.72 -1.86
N GLY A 67 -4.76 4.43 -2.27
CA GLY A 67 -5.34 5.10 -3.44
C GLY A 67 -6.70 4.55 -3.85
N VAL A 68 -7.52 5.41 -4.44
CA VAL A 68 -8.78 5.09 -5.15
C VAL A 68 -8.89 6.00 -6.37
N GLY A 69 -9.71 5.62 -7.34
CA GLY A 69 -9.90 6.38 -8.57
C GLY A 69 -8.96 5.93 -9.70
N ALA A 70 -8.75 6.81 -10.67
CA ALA A 70 -8.01 6.51 -11.90
C ALA A 70 -6.49 6.65 -11.72
N PHE A 71 -5.73 5.77 -12.38
CA PHE A 71 -4.27 5.71 -12.34
C PHE A 71 -3.60 7.04 -12.73
N PRO A 72 -3.96 7.70 -13.85
CA PRO A 72 -3.31 8.95 -14.22
C PRO A 72 -3.53 10.06 -13.19
N HIS A 73 -4.70 10.12 -12.57
CA HIS A 73 -4.99 11.09 -11.52
C HIS A 73 -4.15 10.85 -10.27
N GLY A 74 -3.96 9.58 -9.91
CA GLY A 74 -3.06 9.19 -8.81
C GLY A 74 -1.62 9.63 -9.04
N MET A 75 -1.07 9.33 -10.23
CA MET A 75 0.28 9.73 -10.60
C MET A 75 0.44 11.24 -10.69
N GLN A 76 -0.56 11.96 -11.22
CA GLN A 76 -0.54 13.43 -11.26
C GLN A 76 -0.43 14.03 -9.86
N ASN A 77 -1.25 13.58 -8.90
CA ASN A 77 -1.18 14.09 -7.53
C ASN A 77 0.19 13.81 -6.88
N LEU A 78 0.78 12.63 -7.10
CA LEU A 78 2.13 12.34 -6.58
C LEU A 78 3.18 13.31 -7.15
N ASN A 79 3.06 13.66 -8.43
CA ASN A 79 3.94 14.62 -9.08
C ASN A 79 3.72 16.05 -8.57
N ASP A 80 2.47 16.49 -8.46
CA ASP A 80 2.11 17.84 -7.99
C ASP A 80 2.62 18.11 -6.57
N TYR A 81 2.62 17.09 -5.70
CA TYR A 81 3.17 17.17 -4.35
C TYR A 81 4.67 16.89 -4.27
N GLY A 82 5.34 16.61 -5.40
CA GLY A 82 6.78 16.31 -5.45
C GLY A 82 7.17 15.04 -4.68
N LEU A 83 6.26 14.06 -4.61
CA LEU A 83 6.41 12.86 -3.79
C LEU A 83 7.12 11.72 -4.52
N VAL A 84 7.09 11.68 -5.87
CA VAL A 84 7.76 10.63 -6.64
C VAL A 84 9.25 10.47 -6.26
N PRO A 85 10.08 11.54 -6.26
CA PRO A 85 11.49 11.40 -5.87
C PRO A 85 11.70 11.03 -4.40
N VAL A 86 10.72 11.30 -3.52
CA VAL A 86 10.77 10.92 -2.11
C VAL A 86 10.50 9.43 -1.95
N ILE A 87 9.51 8.91 -2.68
CA ILE A 87 9.16 7.48 -2.68
C ILE A 87 10.33 6.67 -3.26
N GLU A 88 10.94 7.11 -4.37
CA GLU A 88 12.12 6.45 -4.95
C GLU A 88 13.27 6.35 -3.93
N LYS A 89 13.57 7.46 -3.23
CA LYS A 89 14.57 7.48 -2.16
C LYS A 89 14.20 6.54 -1.02
N TYR A 90 12.92 6.47 -0.65
CA TYR A 90 12.45 5.55 0.38
C TYR A 90 12.65 4.09 -0.03
N VAL A 91 12.23 3.72 -1.24
CA VAL A 91 12.38 2.36 -1.78
C VAL A 91 13.84 1.95 -1.86
N ALA A 92 14.74 2.86 -2.25
CA ALA A 92 16.18 2.61 -2.29
C ALA A 92 16.78 2.24 -0.91
N THR A 93 16.12 2.58 0.20
CA THR A 93 16.56 2.16 1.54
C THR A 93 16.29 0.68 1.85
N GLY A 94 15.48 -0.01 1.03
CA GLY A 94 15.05 -1.39 1.27
C GLY A 94 13.99 -1.55 2.37
N LYS A 95 13.47 -0.44 2.92
CA LYS A 95 12.36 -0.47 3.88
C LYS A 95 11.05 -0.85 3.18
N PRO A 96 10.12 -1.51 3.89
CA PRO A 96 8.90 -2.05 3.30
C PRO A 96 7.96 -0.94 2.78
N VAL A 97 7.44 -1.17 1.57
CA VAL A 97 6.37 -0.37 0.94
C VAL A 97 5.16 -1.25 0.68
N MET A 98 3.96 -0.75 0.95
CA MET A 98 2.70 -1.41 0.66
C MET A 98 1.80 -0.47 -0.13
N GLY A 99 1.46 -0.86 -1.36
CA GLY A 99 0.41 -0.21 -2.14
C GLY A 99 -0.96 -0.81 -1.83
N ILE A 100 -2.00 0.01 -1.71
CA ILE A 100 -3.38 -0.45 -1.48
C ILE A 100 -4.28 0.04 -2.63
N CYS A 101 -4.97 -0.90 -3.29
CA CYS A 101 -5.87 -0.64 -4.42
C CYS A 101 -5.14 0.11 -5.55
N LEU A 102 -5.52 1.35 -5.87
CA LEU A 102 -4.80 2.17 -6.85
C LEU A 102 -3.33 2.34 -6.49
N GLY A 103 -3.02 2.46 -5.19
CA GLY A 103 -1.65 2.57 -4.72
C GLY A 103 -0.79 1.35 -5.07
N MET A 104 -1.39 0.15 -5.12
CA MET A 104 -0.70 -1.06 -5.59
C MET A 104 -0.43 -0.99 -7.10
N GLN A 105 -1.43 -0.56 -7.86
CA GLN A 105 -1.33 -0.40 -9.31
C GLN A 105 -0.21 0.58 -9.68
N MET A 106 -0.13 1.73 -9.01
CA MET A 106 0.90 2.75 -9.29
C MET A 106 2.34 2.28 -9.02
N LEU A 107 2.56 1.18 -8.30
CA LEU A 107 3.90 0.59 -8.13
C LEU A 107 4.40 -0.09 -9.42
N MET A 108 3.52 -0.38 -10.37
CA MET A 108 3.84 -0.99 -11.66
C MET A 108 4.51 0.01 -12.61
N GLU A 109 4.99 -0.44 -13.77
CA GLU A 109 5.67 0.42 -14.76
C GLU A 109 4.70 1.36 -15.50
N PHE A 110 3.47 0.91 -15.76
CA PHE A 110 2.49 1.71 -16.51
C PHE A 110 1.05 1.24 -16.30
N SER A 111 0.10 2.04 -16.76
CA SER A 111 -1.31 1.69 -16.94
C SER A 111 -1.81 2.09 -18.32
N GLU A 112 -2.71 1.29 -18.87
CA GLU A 112 -3.47 1.58 -20.09
C GLU A 112 -4.85 2.22 -19.77
N GLU A 113 -5.14 2.50 -18.49
CA GLU A 113 -6.41 3.10 -18.06
C GLU A 113 -6.55 4.55 -18.57
N HIS A 114 -7.60 4.80 -19.35
CA HIS A 114 -7.90 6.05 -20.07
C HIS A 114 -6.88 6.41 -21.16
N HIS A 115 -5.59 6.51 -20.82
CA HIS A 115 -4.48 6.73 -21.73
C HIS A 115 -3.22 6.05 -21.17
N TRP A 116 -2.18 5.93 -21.98
CA TRP A 116 -0.88 5.46 -21.49
C TRP A 116 -0.37 6.40 -20.39
N CYS A 117 -0.03 5.84 -19.22
CA CYS A 117 0.50 6.59 -18.09
C CYS A 117 1.60 5.78 -17.41
N GLU A 118 2.76 6.39 -17.20
CA GLU A 118 3.87 5.78 -16.47
C GLU A 118 3.56 5.73 -14.97
N GLY A 119 3.89 4.61 -14.34
CA GLY A 119 3.82 4.43 -12.89
C GLY A 119 5.16 4.71 -12.22
N LEU A 120 5.29 4.25 -10.97
CA LEU A 120 6.53 4.36 -10.20
C LEU A 120 7.59 3.34 -10.63
N GLY A 121 7.20 2.27 -11.35
CA GLY A 121 8.14 1.33 -11.96
C GLY A 121 8.93 0.44 -11.00
N PHE A 122 8.47 0.26 -9.75
CA PHE A 122 9.11 -0.63 -8.77
C PHE A 122 8.79 -2.11 -9.00
N ILE A 123 7.68 -2.40 -9.68
CA ILE A 123 7.23 -3.75 -10.03
C ILE A 123 7.10 -3.83 -11.56
N LYS A 124 7.70 -4.85 -12.17
CA LYS A 124 7.66 -5.03 -13.61
C LYS A 124 6.26 -5.38 -14.12
N GLY A 125 5.92 -4.88 -15.30
CA GLY A 125 4.63 -5.08 -15.96
C GLY A 125 3.71 -3.88 -15.86
N GLY A 126 2.53 -4.00 -16.45
CA GLY A 126 1.55 -2.92 -16.52
C GLY A 126 0.15 -3.32 -16.07
N VAL A 127 -0.64 -2.30 -15.72
CA VAL A 127 -2.04 -2.43 -15.33
C VAL A 127 -2.89 -2.38 -16.60
N LYS A 128 -3.58 -3.49 -16.87
CA LYS A 128 -4.40 -3.66 -18.07
C LYS A 128 -5.84 -3.94 -17.71
N ARG A 129 -6.74 -3.56 -18.62
CA ARG A 129 -8.16 -3.88 -18.50
C ARG A 129 -8.34 -5.40 -18.52
N LEU A 130 -9.16 -5.93 -17.61
CA LEU A 130 -9.55 -7.33 -17.64
C LEU A 130 -10.29 -7.63 -18.95
N PRO A 131 -9.94 -8.73 -19.65
CA PRO A 131 -10.57 -9.09 -20.93
C PRO A 131 -11.93 -9.77 -20.69
N LEU A 132 -12.87 -9.04 -20.08
CA LEU A 132 -14.20 -9.54 -19.77
C LEU A 132 -15.18 -9.21 -20.89
N GLN A 133 -15.83 -10.25 -21.42
CA GLN A 133 -17.06 -10.11 -22.19
C GLN A 133 -18.22 -10.18 -21.19
N LEU A 134 -18.84 -9.03 -20.91
CA LEU A 134 -19.97 -8.97 -20.00
C LEU A 134 -21.17 -9.65 -20.65
N SER A 135 -21.67 -10.72 -20.02
CA SER A 135 -22.93 -11.40 -20.35
C SER A 135 -23.85 -11.38 -19.13
N GLU A 136 -25.11 -11.80 -19.29
CA GLU A 136 -26.04 -11.88 -18.15
C GLU A 136 -25.52 -12.78 -17.02
N ASP A 137 -24.69 -13.78 -17.34
CA ASP A 137 -24.10 -14.74 -16.40
C ASP A 137 -22.76 -14.25 -15.80
N ASN A 138 -22.14 -13.22 -16.39
CA ASN A 138 -20.84 -12.65 -15.97
C ASN A 138 -20.98 -11.17 -15.60
N ARG A 139 -21.91 -10.87 -14.70
CA ARG A 139 -22.10 -9.51 -14.17
C ARG A 139 -20.95 -9.17 -13.22
N LEU A 140 -20.38 -7.99 -13.40
CA LEU A 140 -19.45 -7.44 -12.41
C LEU A 140 -20.23 -7.08 -11.13
N PRO A 141 -19.68 -7.37 -9.94
CA PRO A 141 -20.28 -6.89 -8.71
C PRO A 141 -20.32 -5.36 -8.73
N HIS A 142 -21.52 -4.80 -8.64
CA HIS A 142 -21.74 -3.38 -8.43
C HIS A 142 -21.78 -3.13 -6.92
N VAL A 143 -20.93 -2.21 -6.45
CA VAL A 143 -21.03 -1.64 -5.10
C VAL A 143 -21.66 -0.27 -5.27
N GLY A 144 -22.85 -0.08 -4.69
CA GLY A 144 -23.55 1.20 -4.63
C GLY A 144 -23.07 2.05 -3.47
#